data_AF-A0A0G1W1B8-F1
#
_entry.id   AF-A0A0G1W1B8-F1
#
_cell.length_a   1.000
_cell.length_b   1.000
_cell.length_c   1.000
_cell.angle_alpha   90.00
_cell.angle_beta   90.00
_cell.angle_gamma   90.00
#
_symmetry.space_group_name_H-M   'P 1'
#
loop_
_entity.id
_entity.type
_entity.pdbx_description
1 polymer ?
#
loop_
_entity_poly.entity_id
_entity_poly.type
_entity_poly.pdbx_seq_one_letter_code
_entity_poly.pdbx_strand_id
1 'polypeptide(L)' 'METMKIILGSQSENRKHVLEQAGYMFEVMVSNIDEKAI' A
#
# COMPACT_ATOMS: atom_id res chain seq x y z
N MET A 1 7.33 -16.09 -15.99
CA MET A 1 7.07 -14.64 -15.93
C MET A 1 6.99 -14.29 -14.45
N GLU A 2 7.86 -13.42 -13.95
CA GLU A 2 7.74 -12.97 -12.56
C GLU A 2 6.53 -12.04 -12.44
N THR A 3 5.60 -12.38 -11.56
CA THR A 3 4.51 -11.49 -11.15
C THR A 3 5.10 -10.42 -10.23
N MET A 4 5.05 -9.15 -10.66
CA MET A 4 5.46 -8.04 -9.80
C MET A 4 4.62 -8.04 -8.52
N LYS A 5 5.30 -8.04 -7.37
CA LYS A 5 4.66 -7.87 -6.07
C LYS A 5 4.46 -6.38 -5.83
N ILE A 6 3.20 -5.92 -5.85
CA ILE A 6 2.85 -4.53 -5.51
C ILE A 6 2.72 -4.43 -4.00
N ILE A 7 3.31 -3.39 -3.41
CA ILE A 7 3.25 -3.12 -1.97
C ILE A 7 2.56 -1.77 -1.72
N LEU A 8 1.55 -1.75 -0.85
CA LEU A 8 0.96 -0.52 -0.32
C LEU A 8 1.72 -0.09 0.94
N GLY A 9 2.64 0.85 0.75
CA GLY A 9 3.45 1.48 1.80
C GLY A 9 2.72 2.56 2.60
N SER A 10 1.46 2.32 3.00
CA SER A 10 0.62 3.36 3.60
C SER A 10 -0.33 2.78 4.65
N GLN A 11 -0.52 3.51 5.75
CA GLN A 11 -1.50 3.19 6.80
C GLN A 11 -2.93 3.71 6.52
N SER A 12 -3.16 4.39 5.40
CA SER A 12 -4.49 4.94 5.06
C SER A 12 -5.44 3.86 4.54
N GLU A 13 -6.52 3.61 5.29
CA GLU A 13 -7.62 2.72 4.88
C GLU A 13 -8.31 3.17 3.58
N ASN A 14 -8.41 4.48 3.34
CA ASN A 14 -9.01 4.98 2.10
C ASN A 14 -8.17 4.61 0.87
N ARG A 15 -6.84 4.75 0.95
CA ARG A 15 -5.94 4.38 -0.15
C ARG A 15 -6.00 2.88 -0.44
N LYS A 16 -6.08 2.05 0.60
CA LYS A 16 -6.28 0.60 0.47
C LYS A 16 -7.59 0.30 -0.28
N HIS A 17 -8.70 0.89 0.15
CA HIS A 17 -10.00 0.64 -0.45
C HIS A 17 -10.05 1.02 -1.94
N VAL A 18 -9.48 2.17 -2.32
CA VAL A 18 -9.41 2.60 -3.73
C VAL A 18 -8.66 1.60 -4.61
N LEU A 19 -7.52 1.07 -4.12
CA LEU A 19 -6.73 0.10 -4.87
C LEU A 19 -7.44 -1.25 -5.01
N GLU A 20 -8.16 -1.69 -3.97
CA GLU A 20 -9.01 -2.88 -4.02
C GLU A 20 -10.14 -2.73 -5.06
N GLN A 21 -10.84 -1.59 -5.06
CA GLN A 21 -11.91 -1.31 -6.03
C GLN A 21 -11.40 -1.23 -7.48
N ALA A 22 -10.15 -0.79 -7.66
CA ALA A 22 -9.50 -0.77 -8.96
C ALA A 22 -8.96 -2.14 -9.42
N GLY A 23 -9.09 -3.19 -8.60
CA GLY A 23 -8.71 -4.56 -8.95
C GLY A 23 -7.21 -4.87 -8.80
N TYR A 24 -6.46 -4.04 -8.06
CA TYR A 24 -5.05 -4.30 -7.79
C TYR A 24 -4.89 -5.39 -6.73
N MET A 25 -3.94 -6.30 -6.95
CA MET A 25 -3.45 -7.23 -5.94
C MET A 25 -2.17 -6.65 -5.33
N PHE A 26 -2.17 -6.41 -4.03
CA PHE A 26 -1.04 -5.84 -3.31
C PHE A 26 -0.96 -6.33 -1.87
N GLU A 27 0.23 -6.30 -1.29
CA GLU A 27 0.43 -6.51 0.15
C GLU A 27 0.56 -5.17 0.87
N VAL A 28 0.00 -5.05 2.06
CA VAL A 28 0.16 -3.84 2.89
C VAL A 28 1.41 -4.01 3.74
N MET A 29 2.39 -3.12 3.55
CA MET A 29 3.58 -3.05 4.38
C MET A 29 3.67 -1.65 4.97
N VAL A 30 3.25 -1.51 6.21
CA VAL A 30 3.32 -0.24 6.92
C VAL A 30 4.72 -0.06 7.49
N SER A 31 5.37 1.05 7.18
CA SER A 31 6.64 1.41 7.80
C SER A 31 6.38 2.23 9.06
N ASN A 32 7.13 1.98 10.13
CA ASN A 32 7.14 2.82 11.35
C ASN A 32 7.93 4.12 11.12
N ILE A 33 7.84 4.71 9.92
CA ILE A 33 8.45 6.00 9.61
C ILE A 33 7.55 7.08 10.19
N ASP A 34 8.09 7.88 11.09
CA ASP A 34 7.40 9.06 11.59
C ASP A 34 7.37 10.13 10.49
N GLU A 35 6.29 10.14 9.71
CA GLU A 35 6.08 11.08 8.59
C GLU A 35 6.07 12.55 9.03
N LYS A 36 5.97 12.85 10.33
CA LYS A 36 6.02 14.21 10.90
C LYS A 36 7.45 14.73 11.13
N ALA A 37 8.46 13.89 10.92
CA ALA A 37 9.86 14.28 11.07
C ALA A 37 10.45 14.94 9.81
N ILE A 38 9.63 15.21 8.79
CA ILE A 38 10.00 15.87 7.52
C ILE A 38 9.34 17.24 7.45
#